data_AF-A0A9X2S937-F1
#
_entry.id   AF-A0A9X2S937-F1
#
_cell.length_a   1.000
_cell.length_b   1.000
_cell.length_c   1.000
_cell.angle_alpha   90.00
_cell.angle_beta   90.00
_cell.angle_gamma   90.00
#
_symmetry.space_group_name_H-M   'P 1'
#
loop_
_entity.id
_entity.type
_entity.pdbx_description
1 polymer ?
#
loop_
_entity_poly.entity_id
_entity_poly.type
_entity_poly.pdbx_seq_one_letter_code
_entity_poly.pdbx_strand_id
1 'polypeptide(L)'
;MMPKKELIRIVRTPDGEVGIDLTGKKAGRGAYLCGKVSCFKLAKKSKALDRALKQPVGEPIYDQLENEFIAVEDQFIAAKELTPDDE
;
A
#
# COMPACT_ATOMS: atom_id res chain seq x y z
N MET A 1 -12.20 0.13 -12.82
CA MET A 1 -11.99 0.60 -11.43
C MET A 1 -11.73 -0.65 -10.60
N MET A 2 -10.68 -0.71 -9.79
CA MET A 2 -10.40 -1.89 -8.93
C MET A 2 -11.25 -1.83 -7.65
N PRO A 3 -11.77 -2.96 -7.14
CA PRO A 3 -12.46 -3.00 -5.86
C PRO A 3 -11.54 -2.50 -4.74
N LYS A 4 -12.04 -1.65 -3.83
CA LYS A 4 -11.24 -1.14 -2.69
C LYS A 4 -10.65 -2.26 -1.82
N LYS A 5 -11.34 -3.40 -1.75
CA LYS A 5 -10.89 -4.61 -1.03
C LYS A 5 -9.64 -5.25 -1.63
N GLU A 6 -9.28 -4.92 -2.87
CA GLU A 6 -8.09 -5.43 -3.56
C GLU A 6 -6.91 -4.44 -3.55
N LEU A 7 -7.06 -3.33 -2.82
CA LEU A 7 -6.07 -2.27 -2.77
C LEU A 7 -5.41 -2.23 -1.38
N ILE A 8 -4.08 -2.11 -1.38
CA ILE A 8 -3.31 -1.83 -0.17
C ILE A 8 -3.13 -0.32 -0.07
N ARG A 9 -3.51 0.25 1.08
CA ARG A 9 -3.34 1.68 1.36
C ARG A 9 -1.99 1.92 2.01
N ILE A 10 -1.24 2.88 1.49
CA ILE A 10 -0.08 3.49 2.14
C ILE A 10 -0.52 4.85 2.65
N VAL A 11 -0.25 5.15 3.91
CA VAL A 11 -0.66 6.39 4.57
C VAL A 11 0.56 7.15 5.07
N ARG A 12 0.52 8.47 4.91
CA ARG A 12 1.36 9.39 5.65
C ARG A 12 0.58 9.98 6.82
N THR A 13 1.03 9.73 8.05
CA THR A 13 0.43 10.25 9.28
C THR A 13 0.64 11.77 9.40
N PRO A 14 -0.09 12.46 10.29
CA PRO A 14 0.16 13.87 10.59
C PRO A 14 1.60 14.14 11.08
N ASP A 15 2.22 13.17 11.74
CA ASP A 15 3.60 13.23 12.24
C ASP A 15 4.66 13.03 11.14
N GLY A 16 4.22 12.76 9.91
CA GLY A 16 5.09 12.61 8.74
C GLY A 16 5.58 11.18 8.50
N GLU A 17 5.19 10.22 9.34
CA GLU A 17 5.53 8.81 9.17
C GLU A 17 4.75 8.21 8.00
N VAL A 18 5.40 7.34 7.22
CA VAL A 18 4.79 6.65 6.09
C VAL A 18 4.75 5.15 6.37
N GLY A 19 3.59 4.53 6.21
CA GLY A 19 3.42 3.10 6.50
C GLY A 19 2.22 2.48 5.80
N ILE A 20 2.11 1.16 5.85
CA ILE A 20 0.95 0.42 5.34
C ILE A 20 -0.25 0.57 6.30
N ASP A 21 -1.45 0.72 5.73
CA ASP A 21 -2.73 0.76 6.44
C ASP A 21 -3.77 -0.17 5.81
N LEU A 22 -3.84 -1.41 6.29
CA LEU A 22 -4.85 -2.36 5.83
C LEU A 22 -6.26 -2.05 6.34
N THR A 23 -6.36 -1.28 7.42
CA THR A 23 -7.66 -0.95 8.02
C THR A 23 -8.37 0.17 7.28
N GLY A 24 -7.62 1.01 6.56
CA GLY A 24 -8.12 2.25 5.97
C GLY A 24 -8.51 3.33 6.99
N LYS A 25 -8.26 3.11 8.29
CA LYS A 25 -8.70 3.99 9.38
C LYS A 25 -7.60 4.94 9.88
N LYS A 26 -6.34 4.72 9.50
CA LYS A 26 -5.25 5.60 9.96
C LYS A 26 -5.45 7.02 9.43
N ALA A 27 -5.30 8.01 10.31
CA ALA A 27 -5.42 9.42 9.96
C ALA A 27 -4.27 9.85 9.04
N GLY A 28 -4.55 10.82 8.17
CA GLY A 28 -3.56 11.40 7.27
C GLY A 28 -3.81 11.09 5.79
N ARG A 29 -2.79 11.36 4.97
CA ARG A 29 -2.90 11.36 3.51
C ARG A 29 -2.60 9.95 2.99
N GLY A 30 -3.56 9.35 2.29
CA GLY A 30 -3.44 8.00 1.76
C GLY A 30 -3.18 7.94 0.25
N ALA A 31 -2.50 6.89 -0.17
CA ALA A 31 -2.35 6.45 -1.55
C ALA A 31 -2.69 4.96 -1.64
N TYR A 32 -3.47 4.56 -2.65
CA TYR A 32 -3.83 3.15 -2.85
C TYR A 32 -2.98 2.55 -3.97
N LEU A 33 -2.46 1.36 -3.73
CA LEU A 33 -1.78 0.53 -4.71
C LEU A 33 -2.58 -0.76 -4.90
N CYS A 34 -2.53 -1.33 -6.11
CA CYS A 34 -3.06 -2.67 -6.30
C CYS A 34 -2.31 -3.64 -5.39
N GLY A 35 -2.98 -4.65 -4.84
CA GLY A 35 -2.42 -5.62 -3.89
C GLY A 35 -1.38 -6.59 -4.46
N LYS A 36 -0.56 -6.16 -5.42
CA LYS A 36 0.55 -6.91 -6.02
C LYS A 36 1.86 -6.17 -5.84
N VAL A 37 2.95 -6.85 -5.48
CA VAL A 37 4.28 -6.22 -5.36
C VAL A 37 4.73 -5.49 -6.63
N SER A 38 4.28 -5.94 -7.81
CA SER A 38 4.58 -5.27 -9.08
C SER A 38 4.06 -3.83 -9.15
N CYS A 39 2.90 -3.54 -8.55
CA CYS A 39 2.39 -2.17 -8.42
C CYS A 39 3.27 -1.32 -7.50
N PHE A 40 3.76 -1.91 -6.41
CA PHE A 40 4.67 -1.23 -5.50
C PHE A 40 6.00 -0.89 -6.19
N LYS A 41 6.62 -1.84 -6.89
CA LYS A 41 7.88 -1.63 -7.62
C LYS A 41 7.76 -0.51 -8.66
N LEU A 42 6.63 -0.44 -9.37
CA LEU A 42 6.36 0.64 -10.31
C LEU A 42 6.19 2.00 -9.61
N ALA A 43 5.50 2.03 -8.46
CA ALA A 43 5.34 3.22 -7.65
C ALA A 43 6.69 3.73 -7.11
N LYS A 44 7.56 2.83 -6.64
CA LYS A 44 8.93 3.13 -6.20
C LYS A 44 9.78 3.71 -7.34
N LYS A 45 9.84 3.02 -8.48
CA LYS A 45 10.60 3.46 -9.67
C LYS A 45 10.19 4.86 -10.15
N SER A 46 8.89 5.15 -10.12
CA SER A 46 8.36 6.44 -10.59
C SER A 46 8.25 7.51 -9.50
N LYS A 47 8.65 7.20 -8.25
CA LYS A 47 8.43 8.05 -7.07
C LYS A 47 6.97 8.52 -6.94
N ALA A 48 6.03 7.62 -7.22
CA ALA A 48 4.60 7.94 -7.20
C ALA A 48 4.10 8.24 -5.79
N LEU A 49 4.65 7.57 -4.76
CA LEU A 49 4.25 7.81 -3.37
C LEU A 49 4.66 9.22 -2.92
N ASP A 50 5.80 9.75 -3.38
CA ASP A 50 6.21 11.11 -3.05
C ASP A 50 5.17 12.14 -3.49
N ARG A 51 4.69 12.01 -4.72
CA ARG A 51 3.64 12.87 -5.29
C ARG A 51 2.30 12.64 -4.59
N ALA A 52 1.93 11.38 -4.40
CA ALA A 52 0.64 11.01 -3.83
C ALA A 52 0.53 11.44 -2.37
N LEU A 53 1.59 11.28 -1.58
CA LEU A 53 1.67 11.65 -0.17
C LEU A 53 2.10 13.10 0.05
N LYS A 54 2.54 13.82 -0.99
CA LYS A 54 3.05 15.20 -0.91
C LYS A 54 4.24 15.36 0.06
N GLN A 55 5.16 14.40 0.04
CA GLN A 55 6.40 14.45 0.82
C GLN A 55 7.44 13.48 0.22
N PRO A 56 8.74 13.80 0.25
CA PRO A 56 9.77 12.82 -0.06
C PRO A 56 9.69 11.62 0.89
N VAL A 57 9.50 10.42 0.34
CA VAL A 57 9.42 9.19 1.15
C VAL A 57 10.82 8.70 1.53
N GLY A 58 11.83 8.97 0.70
CA GLY A 58 13.22 8.55 0.97
C GLY A 58 13.44 7.06 0.69
N GLU A 59 14.65 6.70 0.27
CA GLU A 59 14.99 5.34 -0.17
C GLU A 59 14.89 4.28 0.95
N PRO A 60 15.36 4.52 2.20
CA PRO A 60 15.22 3.55 3.28
C PRO A 60 13.77 3.19 3.60
N ILE A 61 12.86 4.18 3.52
CA ILE A 61 11.43 3.95 3.77
C ILE A 61 10.81 3.20 2.59
N TYR A 62 11.23 3.47 1.35
CA TYR A 62 10.79 2.67 0.21
C TYR A 62 11.19 1.19 0.34
N ASP A 63 12.41 0.91 0.81
CA ASP A 63 12.87 -0.47 1.04
C ASP A 63 12.10 -1.14 2.17
N GLN A 64 11.88 -0.43 3.29
CA GLN A 64 11.05 -0.92 4.39
C GLN A 64 9.62 -1.25 3.90
N LEU A 65 8.99 -0.30 3.21
CA LEU A 65 7.64 -0.46 2.67
C LEU A 65 7.56 -1.60 1.66
N GLU A 66 8.59 -1.84 0.84
CA GLU A 66 8.61 -2.96 -0.11
C GLU A 66 8.56 -4.31 0.62
N ASN A 67 9.37 -4.46 1.68
CA ASN A 67 9.38 -5.67 2.50
C ASN A 67 8.04 -5.88 3.22
N GLU A 68 7.48 -4.82 3.81
CA GLU A 68 6.16 -4.87 4.43
C GLU A 68 5.07 -5.23 3.40
N PHE A 69 5.15 -4.69 2.19
CA PHE A 69 4.18 -4.92 1.14
C PHE A 69 4.18 -6.38 0.68
N ILE A 70 5.36 -6.99 0.52
CA ILE A 70 5.49 -8.41 0.19
C ILE A 70 4.86 -9.28 1.28
N ALA A 71 5.16 -9.00 2.56
CA ALA A 71 4.59 -9.76 3.67
C ALA A 71 3.06 -9.64 3.76
N VAL A 72 2.51 -8.50 3.35
CA VAL A 72 1.07 -8.22 3.34
C VAL A 72 0.38 -8.80 2.10
N GLU A 73 1.06 -8.85 0.94
CA GLU A 73 0.53 -9.46 -0.29
C GLU A 73 0.11 -10.91 -0.04
N ASP A 74 0.92 -11.68 0.70
CA ASP A 74 0.58 -13.05 1.09
C ASP A 74 -0.71 -13.13 1.92
N GLN A 75 -0.89 -12.20 2.86
CA GLN A 75 -2.11 -12.12 3.68
C GLN A 75 -3.33 -11.70 2.85
N PHE A 76 -3.12 -10.83 1.86
CA PHE A 76 -4.16 -10.37 0.95
C PHE A 76 -4.62 -11.49 0.00
N ILE A 77 -3.69 -12.28 -0.52
CA ILE A 77 -3.98 -13.45 -1.38
C ILE A 77 -4.73 -14.51 -0.55
N ALA A 78 -4.24 -14.84 0.65
CA ALA A 78 -4.90 -15.80 1.53
C ALA A 78 -6.32 -15.37 1.94
N ALA A 79 -6.52 -14.08 2.23
CA ALA A 79 -7.85 -13.55 2.55
C ALA A 79 -8.81 -13.60 1.35
N LYS A 80 -8.28 -13.43 0.13
CA LYS A 80 -9.07 -13.52 -1.11
C LYS A 80 -9.45 -14.98 -1.44
N GLU A 81 -8.60 -15.95 -1.15
CA GLU A 81 -8.93 -17.38 -1.36
C GLU A 81 -9.97 -17.92 -0.36
N LEU A 82 -10.08 -17.31 0.83
CA LEU A 82 -11.03 -17.74 1.87
C LEU A 82 -12.43 -17.14 1.72
N THR A 83 -12.60 -16.12 0.88
CA THR A 83 -13.90 -15.64 0.44
C THR A 83 -14.04 -15.98 -1.03
N PRO A 84 -14.63 -17.13 -1.39
CA PRO A 84 -15.16 -17.28 -2.73
C PRO A 84 -16.08 -16.07 -2.94
N ASP A 85 -15.89 -15.35 -4.04
CA ASP A 85 -16.94 -14.46 -4.54
C ASP A 85 -18.15 -15.36 -4.82
N ASP A 86 -18.96 -15.60 -3.78
CA ASP A 86 -20.33 -16.12 -3.91
C ASP A 86 -21.14 -14.98 -4.56
N GLU A 87 -21.05 -14.91 -5.88
CA GLU A 87 -22.20 -14.62 -6.74
C GLU A 87 -22.79 -15.93 -7.25
#